data_AF-A0A8H5KT78-F1
#
_entry.id   AF-A0A8H5KT78-F1
#
_cell.length_a   1.000
_cell.length_b   1.000
_cell.length_c   1.000
_cell.angle_alpha   90.00
_cell.angle_beta   90.00
_cell.angle_gamma   90.00
#
_symmetry.space_group_name_H-M   'P 1'
#
loop_
_entity.id
_entity.type
_entity.pdbx_description
1 polymer ?
#
loop_
_entity_poly.entity_id
_entity_poly.type
_entity_poly.pdbx_seq_one_letter_code
_entity_poly.pdbx_strand_id
1 'polypeptide(L)'
;MASSAPKVAPPERRDPLDVIDKQTDEIVALIKNSKHFIVFTGAGVSTSAGIPDFRGPEGAWTLRAQGRARTGKATSTLQAIPTPTHMALVELQNQGVLKYLVSQNCDGLHPRSGILRDRISELHGNSNLECCKDCGKEYIRGRKCTACGGNLLDTIINFGEFLPEEPLKLARSHAKKADLCIALGSSLSVPPASGIPETCGKSKKSKLIICNLQETYMEGLSIGAEVKFALEFMGHYNEHNVIIDYSVPEEEGAETVYDLSYDPSTGEWVIMR
;
A
#
# COMPACT_ATOMS: atom_id res chain seq x y z
N MET A 1 7.37 -14.12 14.45
CA MET A 1 6.25 -13.27 14.00
C MET A 1 5.03 -14.05 13.48
N ALA A 2 5.17 -15.20 12.82
CA ALA A 2 3.99 -16.07 12.58
C ALA A 2 3.31 -16.51 13.91
N SER A 3 4.10 -16.67 14.98
CA SER A 3 3.63 -16.91 16.36
C SER A 3 3.12 -15.67 17.09
N SER A 4 3.31 -14.46 16.54
CA SER A 4 2.86 -13.19 17.14
C SER A 4 1.63 -12.61 16.44
N ALA A 5 1.12 -13.27 15.40
CA ALA A 5 -0.15 -12.90 14.80
C ALA A 5 -1.27 -13.38 15.74
N PRO A 6 -2.19 -12.48 16.14
CA PRO A 6 -3.26 -12.88 17.03
C PRO A 6 -4.21 -13.85 16.32
N LYS A 7 -4.77 -14.82 17.06
CA LYS A 7 -5.79 -15.74 16.53
C LYS A 7 -7.05 -15.01 16.08
N VAL A 8 -7.30 -13.84 16.66
CA VAL A 8 -8.39 -12.93 16.31
C VAL A 8 -7.74 -11.66 15.78
N ALA A 9 -8.02 -11.32 14.52
CA ALA A 9 -7.55 -10.08 13.94
C ALA A 9 -8.15 -8.88 14.72
N PRO A 10 -7.39 -7.78 14.92
CA PRO A 10 -7.97 -6.55 15.46
C PRO A 10 -9.18 -6.12 14.62
N PRO A 11 -10.22 -5.56 15.23
CA PRO A 11 -11.41 -5.12 14.51
C PRO A 11 -11.04 -4.07 13.47
N GLU A 12 -11.71 -4.12 12.31
CA GLU A 12 -11.62 -3.03 11.33
C GLU A 12 -12.43 -1.83 11.82
N ARG A 13 -11.89 -0.64 11.62
CA ARG A 13 -12.55 0.65 11.87
C ARG A 13 -12.76 1.38 10.56
N ARG A 14 -13.86 2.14 10.50
CA ARG A 14 -14.24 2.94 9.33
C ARG A 14 -14.76 4.27 9.83
N ASP A 15 -14.03 5.32 9.50
CA ASP A 15 -14.46 6.68 9.78
C ASP A 15 -15.67 7.07 8.92
N PRO A 16 -16.58 7.90 9.44
CA PRO A 16 -17.62 8.55 8.64
C PRO A 16 -17.05 9.35 7.47
N LEU A 17 -17.82 9.49 6.38
CA LEU A 17 -17.34 10.14 5.16
C LEU A 17 -16.94 11.61 5.37
N ASP A 18 -17.70 12.35 6.17
CA ASP A 18 -17.40 13.76 6.51
C ASP A 18 -16.07 13.91 7.26
N VAL A 19 -15.74 12.93 8.10
CA VAL A 19 -14.45 12.86 8.81
C VAL A 19 -13.33 12.58 7.81
N ILE A 20 -13.54 11.63 6.89
CA ILE A 20 -12.57 11.28 5.84
C ILE A 20 -12.29 12.48 4.93
N ASP A 21 -13.33 13.21 4.51
CA ASP A 21 -13.18 14.38 3.64
C ASP A 21 -12.33 15.46 4.31
N LYS A 22 -12.64 15.79 5.56
CA LYS A 22 -11.87 16.76 6.34
C LYS A 22 -10.41 16.33 6.52
N GLN A 23 -10.18 15.07 6.88
CA GLN A 23 -8.81 14.53 7.03
C GLN A 23 -8.05 14.56 5.71
N THR A 24 -8.74 14.29 4.60
CA THR A 24 -8.15 14.29 3.25
C THR A 24 -7.67 15.69 2.88
N ASP A 25 -8.44 16.73 3.15
CA ASP A 25 -8.02 18.12 2.92
C ASP A 25 -6.75 18.48 3.71
N GLU A 26 -6.67 18.05 4.97
CA GLU A 26 -5.48 18.25 5.81
C GLU A 26 -4.26 17.51 5.24
N ILE A 27 -4.43 16.27 4.78
CA ILE A 27 -3.37 15.47 4.17
C ILE A 27 -2.89 16.10 2.86
N VAL A 28 -3.82 16.55 2.01
CA VAL A 28 -3.49 17.24 0.75
C VAL A 28 -2.68 18.49 1.04
N ALA A 29 -3.05 19.28 2.05
CA ALA A 29 -2.28 20.45 2.47
C ALA A 29 -0.88 20.06 2.98
N LEU A 30 -0.73 18.98 3.73
CA LEU A 30 0.56 18.49 4.20
C LEU A 30 1.45 18.01 3.05
N ILE A 31 0.88 17.26 2.09
CA ILE A 31 1.62 16.80 0.90
C ILE A 31 2.10 17.99 0.07
N LYS A 32 1.23 18.97 -0.20
CA LYS A 32 1.58 20.17 -0.98
C LYS A 32 2.70 21.00 -0.34
N ASN A 33 2.76 21.05 0.99
CA ASN A 33 3.74 21.83 1.73
C ASN A 33 5.02 21.05 2.08
N SER A 34 5.02 19.73 1.92
CA SER A 34 6.16 18.87 2.23
C SER A 34 7.28 19.04 1.21
N LYS A 35 8.51 19.24 1.69
CA LYS A 35 9.71 19.29 0.83
C LYS A 35 10.28 17.91 0.59
N HIS A 36 10.07 16.99 1.53
CA HIS A 36 10.57 15.63 1.46
C HIS A 36 9.52 14.63 1.93
N PHE A 37 8.51 14.43 1.08
CA PHE A 37 7.43 13.48 1.31
C PHE A 37 7.88 12.04 0.97
N ILE A 38 7.69 11.12 1.91
CA ILE A 38 7.89 9.68 1.70
C ILE A 38 6.63 8.87 2.01
N VAL A 39 6.52 7.70 1.40
CA VAL A 39 5.45 6.74 1.67
C VAL A 39 6.03 5.42 2.15
N PHE A 40 5.36 4.79 3.11
CA PHE A 40 5.64 3.45 3.60
C PHE A 40 4.45 2.53 3.33
N THR A 41 4.60 1.43 2.58
CA THR A 41 3.46 0.55 2.25
C THR A 41 3.61 -0.85 2.83
N GLY A 42 2.47 -1.41 3.27
CA GLY A 42 2.32 -2.83 3.60
C GLY A 42 1.28 -3.53 2.71
N ALA A 43 0.95 -4.78 3.06
CA ALA A 43 0.15 -5.65 2.21
C ALA A 43 -1.28 -5.13 1.96
N GLY A 44 -1.79 -4.24 2.82
CA GLY A 44 -3.11 -3.64 2.70
C GLY A 44 -3.34 -2.88 1.39
N VAL A 45 -2.28 -2.34 0.75
CA VAL A 45 -2.44 -1.63 -0.53
C VAL A 45 -2.67 -2.56 -1.73
N SER A 46 -2.49 -3.87 -1.54
CA SER A 46 -2.60 -4.90 -2.59
C SER A 46 -3.84 -5.79 -2.41
N THR A 47 -4.63 -5.62 -1.34
CA THR A 47 -5.81 -6.46 -1.06
C THR A 47 -6.89 -6.35 -2.13
N SER A 48 -7.12 -5.15 -2.66
CA SER A 48 -8.07 -4.93 -3.77
C SER A 48 -7.58 -5.49 -5.12
N ALA A 49 -6.31 -5.87 -5.25
CA ALA A 49 -5.81 -6.66 -6.39
C ALA A 49 -6.04 -8.18 -6.22
N GLY A 50 -6.72 -8.59 -5.14
CA GLY A 50 -6.92 -9.99 -4.78
C GLY A 50 -5.67 -10.66 -4.19
N ILE A 51 -4.64 -9.87 -3.84
CA ILE A 51 -3.49 -10.37 -3.08
C ILE A 51 -3.82 -10.25 -1.58
N PRO A 52 -3.92 -11.37 -0.87
CA PRO A 52 -4.29 -11.36 0.53
C PRO A 52 -3.24 -10.69 1.40
N ASP A 53 -3.67 -10.01 2.45
CA ASP A 53 -2.75 -9.52 3.47
C ASP A 53 -2.25 -10.65 4.39
N PHE A 54 -1.51 -10.24 5.42
CA PHE A 54 -0.92 -11.13 6.39
C PHE A 54 -1.69 -11.24 7.72
N ARG A 55 -2.37 -10.17 8.17
CA ARG A 55 -2.88 -10.04 9.56
C ARG A 55 -4.32 -9.52 9.66
N GLY A 56 -4.96 -9.23 8.53
CA GLY A 56 -6.39 -8.96 8.47
C GLY A 56 -7.23 -10.19 8.83
N PRO A 57 -8.57 -10.07 8.79
CA PRO A 57 -9.47 -11.17 9.14
C PRO A 57 -9.20 -12.47 8.36
N GLU A 58 -8.90 -12.34 7.07
CA GLU A 58 -8.54 -13.46 6.16
C GLU A 58 -7.04 -13.47 5.79
N GLY A 59 -6.23 -12.79 6.62
CA GLY A 59 -4.79 -12.70 6.46
C GLY A 59 -4.07 -14.03 6.63
N ALA A 60 -2.96 -14.22 5.92
CA ALA A 60 -2.25 -15.50 5.90
C ALA A 60 -1.83 -16.01 7.29
N TRP A 61 -1.42 -15.13 8.20
CA TRP A 61 -1.02 -15.50 9.56
C TRP A 61 -2.22 -15.67 10.49
N THR A 62 -3.29 -14.88 10.31
CA THR A 62 -4.54 -15.02 11.07
C THR A 62 -5.15 -16.40 10.84
N LEU A 63 -5.29 -16.81 9.57
CA LEU A 63 -5.82 -18.12 9.21
C LEU A 63 -4.95 -19.26 9.75
N ARG A 64 -3.62 -19.14 9.62
CA ARG A 64 -2.68 -20.13 10.17
C ARG A 64 -2.81 -20.26 11.69
N ALA A 65 -2.94 -19.15 12.42
CA ALA A 65 -3.10 -19.15 13.88
C ALA A 65 -4.45 -19.79 14.32
N GLN A 66 -5.47 -19.71 13.47
CA GLN A 66 -6.76 -20.38 13.64
C GLN A 66 -6.76 -21.85 13.21
N GLY A 67 -5.68 -22.35 12.59
CA GLY A 67 -5.64 -23.69 11.99
C GLY A 67 -6.55 -23.82 10.76
N ARG A 68 -6.90 -22.70 10.11
CA ARG A 68 -7.77 -22.65 8.93
C ARG A 68 -6.93 -22.43 7.67
N ALA A 69 -7.39 -22.99 6.56
CA ALA A 69 -6.93 -22.63 5.23
C ALA A 69 -7.85 -21.56 4.62
N ARG A 70 -7.32 -20.76 3.71
CA ARG A 70 -8.13 -19.79 2.96
C ARG A 70 -9.08 -20.52 2.02
N THR A 71 -10.34 -20.10 1.98
CA THR A 71 -11.37 -20.66 1.11
C THR A 71 -11.55 -19.86 -0.19
N GLY A 72 -11.28 -18.55 -0.17
CA GLY A 72 -11.31 -17.67 -1.35
C GLY A 72 -10.10 -17.84 -2.27
N LYS A 73 -10.29 -17.60 -3.58
CA LYS A 73 -9.20 -17.56 -4.55
C LYS A 73 -8.29 -16.35 -4.28
N ALA A 74 -6.99 -16.58 -4.26
CA ALA A 74 -5.99 -15.51 -4.24
C ALA A 74 -5.46 -15.29 -5.67
N THR A 75 -5.31 -14.02 -6.06
CA THR A 75 -4.69 -13.67 -7.33
C THR A 75 -3.19 -13.96 -7.25
N SER A 76 -2.65 -14.61 -8.28
CA SER A 76 -1.20 -14.77 -8.42
C SER A 76 -0.54 -13.39 -8.51
N THR A 77 0.57 -13.17 -7.81
CA THR A 77 1.32 -11.90 -7.88
C THR A 77 1.72 -11.57 -9.32
N LEU A 78 1.98 -12.58 -10.17
CA LEU A 78 2.28 -12.40 -11.59
C LEU A 78 1.09 -11.86 -12.41
N GLN A 79 -0.14 -12.18 -12.01
CA GLN A 79 -1.36 -11.80 -12.73
C GLN A 79 -2.03 -10.56 -12.13
N ALA A 80 -1.72 -10.25 -10.87
CA ALA A 80 -2.27 -9.08 -10.19
C ALA A 80 -1.90 -7.79 -10.95
N ILE A 81 -2.87 -6.89 -11.03
CA ILE A 81 -2.74 -5.57 -11.63
C ILE A 81 -2.54 -4.55 -10.49
N PRO A 82 -1.65 -3.55 -10.65
CA PRO A 82 -1.49 -2.49 -9.66
C PRO A 82 -2.82 -1.82 -9.29
N THR A 83 -3.04 -1.60 -8.00
CA THR A 83 -4.27 -0.96 -7.50
C THR A 83 -4.26 0.56 -7.75
N PRO A 84 -5.40 1.25 -7.63
CA PRO A 84 -5.44 2.71 -7.71
C PRO A 84 -4.43 3.41 -6.78
N THR A 85 -4.19 2.87 -5.58
CA THR A 85 -3.15 3.38 -4.66
C THR A 85 -1.76 3.30 -5.29
N HIS A 86 -1.41 2.19 -5.96
CA HIS A 86 -0.14 2.08 -6.66
C HIS A 86 -0.01 3.13 -7.77
N MET A 87 -1.08 3.33 -8.55
CA MET A 87 -1.08 4.29 -9.66
C MET A 87 -1.05 5.74 -9.17
N ALA A 88 -1.70 6.06 -8.07
CA ALA A 88 -1.61 7.39 -7.43
C ALA A 88 -0.18 7.69 -6.97
N LEU A 89 0.55 6.71 -6.43
CA LEU A 89 1.94 6.87 -6.04
C LEU A 89 2.87 7.09 -7.25
N VAL A 90 2.57 6.46 -8.38
CA VAL A 90 3.28 6.71 -9.65
C VAL A 90 3.08 8.15 -10.11
N GLU A 91 1.85 8.66 -10.04
CA GLU A 91 1.58 10.05 -10.43
C GLU A 91 2.27 11.05 -9.50
N LEU A 92 2.23 10.82 -8.19
CA LEU A 92 2.95 11.66 -7.22
C LEU A 92 4.46 11.62 -7.43
N GLN A 93 5.02 10.48 -7.85
CA GLN A 93 6.42 10.37 -8.26
C GLN A 93 6.70 11.18 -9.53
N ASN A 94 5.85 11.06 -10.56
CA ASN A 94 6.04 11.74 -11.84
C ASN A 94 6.00 13.27 -11.69
N GLN A 95 5.16 13.78 -10.79
CA GLN A 95 5.13 15.20 -10.42
C GLN A 95 6.29 15.62 -9.50
N GLY A 96 7.15 14.68 -9.09
CA GLY A 96 8.26 14.92 -8.19
C GLY A 96 7.85 15.23 -6.75
N VAL A 97 6.58 15.00 -6.40
CA VAL A 97 6.01 15.23 -5.06
C VAL A 97 6.48 14.11 -4.11
N LEU A 98 6.32 12.85 -4.52
CA LEU A 98 6.83 11.69 -3.79
C LEU A 98 8.36 11.60 -3.96
N LYS A 99 9.12 11.78 -2.87
CA LYS A 99 10.60 11.69 -2.92
C LYS A 99 11.12 10.27 -2.81
N TYR A 100 10.40 9.41 -2.11
CA TYR A 100 10.81 8.03 -1.89
C TYR A 100 9.69 7.13 -1.41
N LEU A 101 9.71 5.88 -1.87
CA LEU A 101 8.80 4.83 -1.45
C LEU A 101 9.57 3.76 -0.67
N VAL A 102 9.04 3.34 0.47
CA VAL A 102 9.55 2.20 1.24
C VAL A 102 8.44 1.16 1.29
N SER A 103 8.74 -0.07 0.85
CA SER A 103 7.73 -1.13 0.78
C SER A 103 8.15 -2.35 1.59
N GLN A 104 7.18 -2.91 2.31
CA GLN A 104 7.27 -4.24 2.92
C GLN A 104 6.73 -5.34 2.00
N ASN A 105 6.15 -4.97 0.86
CA ASN A 105 5.47 -5.90 -0.03
C ASN A 105 6.47 -6.63 -0.90
N CYS A 106 6.23 -7.92 -1.08
CA CYS A 106 6.98 -8.77 -1.98
C CYS A 106 6.24 -9.02 -3.30
N ASP A 107 5.08 -8.42 -3.53
CA ASP A 107 4.23 -8.71 -4.70
C ASP A 107 4.78 -8.16 -6.03
N GLY A 108 5.73 -7.23 -5.96
CA GLY A 108 6.35 -6.59 -7.11
C GLY A 108 5.43 -5.63 -7.87
N LEU A 109 4.30 -5.23 -7.30
CA LEU A 109 3.33 -4.33 -7.96
C LEU A 109 3.87 -2.90 -8.11
N HIS A 110 4.64 -2.38 -7.15
CA HIS A 110 5.20 -1.02 -7.25
C HIS A 110 6.14 -0.83 -8.46
N PRO A 111 7.19 -1.66 -8.66
CA PRO A 111 7.99 -1.54 -9.89
C PRO A 111 7.19 -1.79 -11.17
N ARG A 112 6.18 -2.67 -11.12
CA ARG A 112 5.30 -2.96 -12.27
C ARG A 112 4.31 -1.86 -12.58
N SER A 113 3.96 -1.01 -11.62
CA SER A 113 3.10 0.16 -11.85
C SER A 113 3.84 1.33 -12.49
N GLY A 114 5.18 1.35 -12.43
CA GLY A 114 6.02 2.42 -12.94
C GLY A 114 6.78 3.21 -11.88
N ILE A 115 6.78 2.77 -10.62
CA ILE A 115 7.70 3.32 -9.62
C ILE A 115 9.14 3.03 -10.04
N LEU A 116 9.97 4.06 -10.07
CA LEU A 116 11.36 3.95 -10.50
C LEU A 116 12.18 3.16 -9.46
N ARG A 117 13.06 2.28 -9.94
CA ARG A 117 13.88 1.40 -9.08
C ARG A 117 14.81 2.15 -8.13
N ASP A 118 15.24 3.36 -8.51
CA ASP A 118 16.06 4.25 -7.68
C ASP A 118 15.24 5.11 -6.69
N ARG A 119 13.91 4.99 -6.72
CA ARG A 119 12.95 5.70 -5.85
C ARG A 119 12.21 4.78 -4.88
N ILE A 120 12.62 3.51 -4.78
CA ILE A 120 11.99 2.52 -3.91
C ILE A 120 13.01 1.69 -3.14
N SER A 121 12.70 1.41 -1.87
CA SER A 121 13.34 0.32 -1.10
C SER A 121 12.34 -0.81 -0.86
N GLU A 122 12.58 -1.97 -1.50
CA GLU A 122 11.82 -3.21 -1.28
C GLU A 122 12.45 -4.01 -0.13
N LEU A 123 11.97 -3.76 1.10
CA LEU A 123 12.66 -4.22 2.32
C LEU A 123 12.57 -5.74 2.55
N HIS A 124 11.57 -6.41 2.00
CA HIS A 124 11.37 -7.85 2.15
C HIS A 124 11.62 -8.62 0.83
N GLY A 125 12.22 -7.96 -0.16
CA GLY A 125 12.43 -8.52 -1.48
C GLY A 125 11.23 -8.38 -2.40
N ASN A 126 11.31 -9.00 -3.57
CA ASN A 126 10.32 -8.91 -4.63
C ASN A 126 10.16 -10.27 -5.30
N SER A 127 8.93 -10.78 -5.38
CA SER A 127 8.64 -12.10 -5.92
C SER A 127 8.99 -12.23 -7.39
N ASN A 128 9.21 -11.13 -8.09
CA ASN A 128 9.56 -11.13 -9.50
C ASN A 128 11.05 -10.91 -9.71
N LEU A 129 11.83 -10.71 -8.64
CA LEU A 129 13.24 -10.38 -8.67
C LEU A 129 14.08 -11.55 -8.13
N GLU A 130 15.10 -11.91 -8.88
CA GLU A 130 16.08 -12.92 -8.53
C GLU A 130 17.49 -12.34 -8.62
N CYS A 131 18.39 -12.76 -7.74
CA CYS A 131 19.78 -12.29 -7.69
C CYS A 131 20.74 -13.47 -7.85
N CYS A 132 21.80 -13.26 -8.63
CA CYS A 132 22.88 -14.23 -8.74
C CYS A 132 23.77 -14.18 -7.50
N LYS A 133 23.94 -15.31 -6.80
CA LYS A 133 24.83 -15.41 -5.65
C LYS A 133 26.30 -15.12 -5.95
N ASP A 134 26.75 -15.43 -7.16
CA ASP A 134 28.18 -15.36 -7.50
C ASP A 134 28.60 -13.96 -7.93
N CYS A 135 27.72 -13.22 -8.61
CA CYS A 135 28.07 -11.91 -9.19
C CYS A 135 27.12 -10.76 -8.79
N GLY A 136 26.09 -11.02 -7.98
CA GLY A 136 25.16 -10.00 -7.48
C GLY A 136 24.22 -9.39 -8.52
N LYS A 137 24.21 -9.90 -9.77
CA LYS A 137 23.38 -9.33 -10.84
C LYS A 137 21.92 -9.75 -10.63
N GLU A 138 21.03 -8.76 -10.74
CA GLU A 138 19.59 -8.93 -10.58
C GLU A 138 18.89 -9.22 -11.91
N TYR A 139 17.82 -10.01 -11.83
CA TYR A 139 17.03 -10.45 -12.97
C TYR A 139 15.55 -10.42 -12.61
N ILE A 140 14.72 -9.95 -13.54
CA ILE A 140 13.28 -10.16 -13.47
C ILE A 140 13.00 -11.55 -14.05
N ARG A 141 12.92 -12.56 -13.18
CA ARG A 141 12.72 -13.99 -13.51
C ARG A 141 13.68 -14.53 -14.58
N GLY A 142 14.80 -15.10 -14.14
CA GLY A 142 15.78 -15.77 -14.99
C GLY A 142 15.86 -17.27 -14.71
N ARG A 143 16.45 -18.04 -15.63
CA ARG A 143 16.79 -19.46 -15.38
C ARG A 143 18.19 -19.62 -14.78
N LYS A 144 19.13 -18.80 -15.25
CA LYS A 144 20.54 -18.74 -14.83
C LYS A 144 21.07 -17.34 -15.02
N CYS A 145 22.14 -17.00 -14.31
CA CYS A 145 22.84 -15.75 -14.52
C CYS A 145 23.47 -15.71 -15.91
N THR A 146 23.07 -14.75 -16.75
CA THR A 146 23.63 -14.60 -18.10
C THR A 146 25.03 -13.98 -18.11
N ALA A 147 25.49 -13.45 -16.97
CA ALA A 147 26.83 -12.88 -16.83
C ALA A 147 27.89 -13.92 -16.42
N CYS A 148 27.56 -14.88 -15.56
CA CYS A 148 28.55 -15.85 -15.02
C CYS A 148 28.09 -17.32 -15.05
N GLY A 149 26.86 -17.62 -15.49
CA GLY A 149 26.31 -18.98 -15.48
C GLY A 149 25.88 -19.51 -14.11
N GLY A 150 26.05 -18.70 -13.07
CA GLY A 150 25.65 -18.98 -11.68
C GLY A 150 24.15 -19.15 -11.48
N ASN A 151 23.79 -19.73 -10.33
CA ASN A 151 22.40 -19.92 -9.96
C ASN A 151 21.77 -18.60 -9.50
N LEU A 152 20.51 -18.42 -9.85
CA LEU A 152 19.69 -17.31 -9.40
C LEU A 152 18.88 -17.76 -8.19
N LEU A 153 18.77 -16.89 -7.21
CA LEU A 153 17.89 -17.09 -6.06
C LEU A 153 16.88 -15.97 -5.98
N ASP A 154 15.71 -16.28 -5.46
CA ASP A 154 14.73 -15.25 -5.16
C ASP A 154 15.25 -14.28 -4.09
N THR A 155 14.69 -13.09 -4.10
CA THR A 155 15.06 -12.02 -3.15
C THR A 155 14.18 -12.00 -1.91
N ILE A 156 13.24 -12.96 -1.75
CA ILE A 156 12.27 -12.96 -0.66
C ILE A 156 13.00 -13.19 0.67
N ILE A 157 12.78 -12.29 1.61
CA ILE A 157 13.34 -12.42 2.95
C ILE A 157 12.43 -13.32 3.79
N ASN A 158 12.98 -14.44 4.24
CA ASN A 158 12.31 -15.39 5.13
C ASN A 158 12.45 -14.98 6.59
N PHE A 159 11.62 -15.59 7.45
CA PHE A 159 11.73 -15.35 8.88
C PHE A 159 13.09 -15.79 9.43
N GLY A 160 13.73 -14.88 10.16
CA GLY A 160 15.06 -15.10 10.74
C GLY A 160 16.20 -14.61 9.86
N GLU A 161 15.92 -14.21 8.62
CA GLU A 161 16.90 -13.57 7.73
C GLU A 161 16.97 -12.06 7.98
N PHE A 162 18.12 -11.48 7.66
CA PHE A 162 18.32 -10.04 7.75
C PHE A 162 17.72 -9.32 6.54
N LEU A 163 17.19 -8.12 6.76
CA LEU A 163 16.78 -7.26 5.66
C LEU A 163 18.01 -6.85 4.83
N PRO A 164 17.86 -6.64 3.51
CA PRO A 164 18.97 -6.23 2.65
C PRO A 164 19.52 -4.87 3.09
N GLU A 165 20.84 -4.79 3.24
CA GLU A 165 21.52 -3.68 3.90
C GLU A 165 21.33 -2.35 3.17
N GLU A 166 21.59 -2.32 1.85
CA GLU A 166 21.49 -1.08 1.06
C GLU A 166 20.05 -0.55 0.97
N PRO A 167 19.01 -1.36 0.64
CA PRO A 167 17.62 -0.89 0.70
C PRO A 167 17.22 -0.36 2.07
N LEU A 168 17.63 -1.01 3.17
CA LEU A 168 17.35 -0.55 4.53
C LEU A 168 18.06 0.76 4.86
N LYS A 169 19.33 0.90 4.46
CA LYS A 169 20.13 2.12 4.64
C LYS A 169 19.54 3.29 3.87
N LEU A 170 19.12 3.10 2.62
CA LEU A 170 18.44 4.12 1.82
C LEU A 170 17.10 4.51 2.45
N ALA A 171 16.28 3.54 2.85
CA ALA A 171 15.01 3.82 3.53
C ALA A 171 15.21 4.66 4.80
N ARG A 172 16.21 4.32 5.62
CA ARG A 172 16.57 5.10 6.83
C ARG A 172 17.07 6.50 6.48
N SER A 173 17.86 6.64 5.42
CA SER A 173 18.36 7.93 4.94
C SER A 173 17.21 8.85 4.51
N HIS A 174 16.24 8.32 3.78
CA HIS A 174 15.05 9.06 3.36
C HIS A 174 14.12 9.40 4.54
N ALA A 175 13.92 8.49 5.49
CA ALA A 175 13.15 8.76 6.70
C ALA A 175 13.74 9.89 7.55
N LYS A 176 15.07 9.97 7.68
CA LYS A 176 15.74 11.06 8.41
C LYS A 176 15.56 12.43 7.75
N LYS A 177 15.37 12.48 6.43
CA LYS A 177 15.18 13.71 5.66
C LYS A 177 13.72 14.13 5.58
N ALA A 178 12.80 13.20 5.81
CA ALA A 178 11.39 13.42 5.63
C ALA A 178 10.84 14.47 6.59
N ASP A 179 10.01 15.36 6.05
CA ASP A 179 9.12 16.24 6.81
C ASP A 179 7.67 15.72 6.80
N LEU A 180 7.36 14.74 5.93
CA LEU A 180 6.11 13.99 5.92
C LEU A 180 6.35 12.52 5.56
N CYS A 181 5.77 11.62 6.34
CA CYS A 181 5.70 10.19 6.07
C CYS A 181 4.25 9.73 6.14
N ILE A 182 3.76 9.04 5.12
CA ILE A 182 2.44 8.40 5.15
C ILE A 182 2.62 6.88 5.08
N ALA A 183 2.15 6.17 6.10
CA ALA A 183 2.10 4.71 6.14
C ALA A 183 0.75 4.22 5.61
N LEU A 184 0.74 3.37 4.57
CA LEU A 184 -0.45 2.87 3.89
C LEU A 184 -0.53 1.34 4.04
N GLY A 185 -1.62 0.85 4.62
CA GLY A 185 -1.95 -0.59 4.62
C GLY A 185 -0.92 -1.47 5.33
N SER A 186 -0.30 -0.98 6.40
CA SER A 186 0.65 -1.74 7.22
C SER A 186 0.26 -1.69 8.69
N SER A 187 0.36 -2.84 9.37
CA SER A 187 0.19 -2.93 10.83
C SER A 187 1.40 -2.39 11.61
N LEU A 188 2.50 -2.02 10.92
CA LEU A 188 3.72 -1.45 11.51
C LEU A 188 4.38 -2.31 12.60
N SER A 189 4.17 -3.63 12.56
CA SER A 189 4.60 -4.57 13.63
C SER A 189 5.86 -5.36 13.32
N VAL A 190 6.54 -5.06 12.19
CA VAL A 190 7.68 -5.85 11.70
C VAL A 190 8.97 -5.03 11.75
N PRO A 191 9.76 -5.11 12.83
CA PRO A 191 11.10 -4.53 12.85
C PRO A 191 12.08 -5.35 11.99
N PRO A 192 13.14 -4.73 11.43
CA PRO A 192 13.47 -3.31 11.53
C PRO A 192 12.72 -2.41 10.52
N ALA A 193 11.85 -2.97 9.67
CA ALA A 193 11.11 -2.19 8.66
C ALA A 193 10.18 -1.15 9.28
N SER A 194 9.49 -1.48 10.38
CA SER A 194 8.65 -0.53 11.13
C SER A 194 9.46 0.64 11.72
N GLY A 195 10.78 0.49 11.92
CA GLY A 195 11.64 1.58 12.39
C GLY A 195 11.71 2.77 11.43
N ILE A 196 11.29 2.61 10.17
CA ILE A 196 11.25 3.68 9.16
C ILE A 196 10.18 4.73 9.51
N PRO A 197 8.86 4.41 9.54
CA PRO A 197 7.84 5.36 9.99
C PRO A 197 8.05 5.79 11.45
N GLU A 198 8.55 4.92 12.32
CA GLU A 198 8.87 5.27 13.72
C GLU A 198 9.88 6.43 13.81
N THR A 199 10.89 6.43 12.92
CA THR A 199 11.88 7.52 12.84
C THR A 199 11.21 8.85 12.51
N CYS A 200 10.24 8.85 11.60
CA CYS A 200 9.47 10.03 11.24
C CYS A 200 8.57 10.49 12.38
N GLY A 201 7.81 9.57 13.01
CA GLY A 201 6.88 9.89 14.10
C GLY A 201 7.57 10.41 15.37
N LYS A 202 8.82 10.00 15.65
CA LYS A 202 9.60 10.54 16.78
C LYS A 202 10.25 11.89 16.50
N SER A 203 10.28 12.34 15.25
CA SER A 203 10.92 13.59 14.85
C SER A 203 9.97 14.77 15.03
N LYS A 204 10.41 15.82 15.74
CA LYS A 204 9.66 17.10 15.81
C LYS A 204 9.56 17.83 14.46
N LYS A 205 10.39 17.44 13.48
CA LYS A 205 10.47 18.07 12.16
C LYS A 205 9.66 17.33 11.09
N SER A 206 9.10 16.17 11.42
CA SER A 206 8.31 15.35 10.51
C SER A 206 6.91 15.16 11.03
N LYS A 207 5.97 14.94 10.12
CA LYS A 207 4.66 14.37 10.42
C LYS A 207 4.62 12.90 10.00
N LEU A 208 3.94 12.08 10.77
CA LEU A 208 3.61 10.69 10.42
C LEU A 208 2.09 10.59 10.35
N ILE A 209 1.58 10.06 9.24
CA ILE A 209 0.16 9.77 9.03
C ILE A 209 0.03 8.26 8.80
N ILE A 210 -0.97 7.63 9.39
CA ILE A 210 -1.17 6.18 9.34
C ILE A 210 -2.55 5.89 8.80
N CYS A 211 -2.60 5.32 7.60
CA CYS A 211 -3.81 4.95 6.88
C CYS A 211 -3.91 3.42 6.86
N ASN A 212 -4.74 2.87 7.76
CA ASN A 212 -4.94 1.44 7.92
C ASN A 212 -6.33 1.15 8.51
N LEU A 213 -6.96 0.04 8.12
CA LEU A 213 -8.28 -0.36 8.65
C LEU A 213 -8.20 -0.93 10.08
N GLN A 214 -7.04 -1.45 10.46
CA GLN A 214 -6.81 -2.07 11.76
C GLN A 214 -5.88 -1.21 12.61
N GLU A 215 -5.99 -1.34 13.92
CA GLU A 215 -5.08 -0.70 14.86
C GLU A 215 -3.62 -1.04 14.55
N THR A 216 -2.74 -0.04 14.59
CA THR A 216 -1.30 -0.21 14.33
C THR A 216 -0.46 -0.07 15.59
N TYR A 217 0.74 -0.65 15.58
CA TYR A 217 1.65 -0.61 16.73
C TYR A 217 2.11 0.81 17.14
N MET A 218 1.84 1.84 16.33
CA MET A 218 2.39 3.20 16.50
C MET A 218 1.38 4.30 16.83
N GLU A 219 0.13 3.96 17.14
CA GLU A 219 -0.92 4.95 17.45
C GLU A 219 -0.64 5.83 18.69
N GLY A 220 0.37 5.48 19.50
CA GLY A 220 0.86 6.33 20.60
C GLY A 220 1.92 7.39 20.24
N LEU A 221 2.39 7.46 18.98
CA LEU A 221 3.46 8.35 18.53
C LEU A 221 2.91 9.52 17.69
N SER A 222 2.17 10.44 18.33
CA SER A 222 1.54 11.64 17.73
C SER A 222 0.50 11.41 16.60
N ILE A 223 -0.64 12.10 16.74
CA ILE A 223 -1.96 11.83 16.15
C ILE A 223 -2.17 12.47 14.76
N GLY A 224 -2.91 11.78 13.87
CA GLY A 224 -3.70 12.41 12.79
C GLY A 224 -3.97 11.57 11.53
N ALA A 225 -5.23 11.13 11.38
CA ALA A 225 -5.97 10.60 10.21
C ALA A 225 -5.91 9.09 9.86
N GLU A 226 -7.05 8.40 10.07
CA GLU A 226 -7.41 7.09 9.51
C GLU A 226 -8.07 7.28 8.13
N VAL A 227 -7.29 7.14 7.05
CA VAL A 227 -7.83 7.31 5.69
C VAL A 227 -8.17 5.96 5.05
N LYS A 228 -9.22 5.94 4.24
CA LYS A 228 -9.49 4.89 3.25
C LYS A 228 -9.47 5.52 1.87
N PHE A 229 -8.70 4.94 0.94
CA PHE A 229 -8.90 5.19 -0.48
C PHE A 229 -9.94 4.20 -1.02
N ALA A 230 -11.05 4.71 -1.55
CA ALA A 230 -11.92 3.98 -2.45
C ALA A 230 -12.04 4.82 -3.72
N LEU A 231 -11.30 4.45 -4.75
CA LEU A 231 -11.52 4.91 -6.11
C LEU A 231 -11.91 3.67 -6.90
N GLU A 232 -13.19 3.53 -7.20
CA GLU A 232 -13.65 2.57 -8.20
C GLU A 232 -13.50 3.23 -9.58
N PHE A 233 -12.55 2.73 -10.36
CA PHE A 233 -12.49 3.01 -11.78
C PHE A 233 -12.49 1.68 -12.53
N MET A 234 -13.58 1.40 -13.23
CA MET A 234 -13.65 0.30 -14.19
C MET A 234 -13.04 0.79 -15.50
N GLY A 235 -11.73 0.65 -15.62
CA GLY A 235 -11.02 0.95 -16.86
C GLY A 235 -10.96 -0.25 -17.79
N HIS A 236 -11.91 -0.37 -18.72
CA HIS A 236 -11.64 -0.89 -20.06
C HIS A 236 -12.46 -0.13 -21.10
N TYR A 237 -11.77 0.40 -22.11
CA TYR A 237 -12.25 0.86 -23.42
C TYR A 237 -13.63 1.57 -23.49
N ASN A 238 -13.60 2.91 -23.46
CA ASN A 238 -14.56 3.78 -24.16
C ASN A 238 -16.06 3.70 -23.78
N GLU A 239 -16.41 3.32 -22.55
CA GLU A 239 -17.78 3.38 -22.03
C GLU A 239 -17.89 4.25 -20.76
N HIS A 240 -19.11 4.76 -20.49
CA HIS A 240 -19.40 5.84 -19.53
C HIS A 240 -19.27 5.43 -18.06
N ASN A 241 -19.00 6.44 -17.21
CA ASN A 241 -18.53 6.33 -15.84
C ASN A 241 -19.58 5.81 -14.84
N VAL A 242 -19.08 5.01 -13.88
CA VAL A 242 -19.52 4.85 -12.47
C VAL A 242 -21.03 4.76 -12.19
N ILE A 243 -21.49 3.58 -11.78
CA ILE A 243 -22.81 3.36 -11.18
C ILE A 243 -22.64 3.36 -9.66
N ILE A 244 -23.31 4.27 -8.95
CA ILE A 244 -23.42 4.24 -7.49
C ILE A 244 -24.77 3.61 -7.13
N ASP A 245 -24.72 2.43 -6.53
CA ASP A 245 -25.88 1.76 -5.99
C ASP A 245 -25.94 2.01 -4.46
N TYR A 246 -27.02 2.62 -3.97
CA TYR A 246 -27.21 2.84 -2.54
C TYR A 246 -28.64 2.53 -2.13
N SER A 247 -28.81 1.50 -1.31
CA SER A 247 -30.07 1.19 -0.63
C SER A 247 -30.11 1.90 0.72
N VAL A 248 -31.04 2.84 0.91
CA VAL A 248 -31.36 3.37 2.24
C VAL A 248 -32.43 2.46 2.85
N PRO A 249 -32.22 1.87 4.04
CA PRO A 249 -33.32 1.27 4.78
C PRO A 249 -34.05 2.37 5.54
N GLU A 250 -34.85 3.18 4.85
CA GLU A 250 -35.94 3.93 5.48
C GLU A 250 -37.23 3.60 4.75
N GLU A 251 -38.04 2.78 5.46
CA GLU A 251 -39.35 2.24 5.07
C GLU A 251 -39.36 1.26 3.87
N GLU A 252 -40.22 0.24 3.98
CA GLU A 252 -40.33 -0.85 3.02
C GLU A 252 -40.57 -0.34 1.57
N GLY A 253 -39.60 -0.59 0.67
CA GLY A 253 -39.91 -0.96 -0.70
C GLY A 253 -39.82 0.09 -1.82
N ALA A 254 -39.04 1.16 -1.71
CA ALA A 254 -38.79 2.05 -2.86
C ALA A 254 -37.29 2.23 -3.16
N GLU A 255 -36.81 1.64 -4.25
CA GLU A 255 -35.52 1.99 -4.87
C GLU A 255 -35.68 3.30 -5.66
N THR A 256 -34.78 4.26 -5.43
CA THR A 256 -34.64 5.43 -6.32
C THR A 256 -33.20 5.51 -6.78
N VAL A 257 -33.00 5.44 -8.09
CA VAL A 257 -31.68 5.51 -8.73
C VAL A 257 -31.40 6.97 -9.11
N TYR A 258 -30.18 7.43 -8.86
CA TYR A 258 -29.70 8.72 -9.34
C TYR A 258 -28.47 8.48 -10.19
N ASP A 259 -28.44 9.10 -11.38
CA ASP A 259 -27.33 9.00 -12.33
C ASP A 259 -26.52 10.30 -12.26
N LEU A 260 -25.23 10.22 -11.95
CA LEU A 260 -24.34 11.40 -11.89
C LEU A 260 -23.37 11.37 -13.06
N SER A 261 -23.49 12.37 -13.94
CA SER A 261 -22.63 12.52 -15.11
C SER A 261 -21.69 13.71 -14.95
N TYR A 262 -20.40 13.51 -15.20
CA TYR A 262 -19.40 14.59 -15.23
C TYR A 262 -19.14 15.00 -16.68
N ASP A 263 -19.31 16.29 -16.99
CA ASP A 263 -19.01 16.84 -18.31
C ASP A 263 -17.59 17.42 -18.33
N PRO A 264 -16.63 16.77 -19.01
CA PRO A 264 -15.24 17.21 -19.03
C PRO A 264 -15.01 18.45 -19.91
N SER A 265 -15.99 18.87 -20.72
CA SER A 265 -15.89 20.09 -21.53
C SER A 265 -16.21 21.36 -20.74
N THR A 266 -17.06 21.22 -19.71
CA THR A 266 -17.52 22.33 -18.86
C THR A 266 -16.96 22.26 -17.44
N GLY A 267 -16.53 21.07 -17.00
CA GLY A 267 -16.02 20.83 -15.66
C GLY A 267 -17.11 20.71 -14.59
N GLU A 268 -18.38 20.57 -14.98
CA GLU A 268 -19.52 20.48 -14.07
C GLU A 268 -20.04 19.04 -13.89
N TRP A 269 -20.70 18.80 -12.76
CA TRP A 269 -21.40 17.55 -12.44
C TRP A 269 -22.91 17.74 -12.60
N VAL A 270 -23.55 16.85 -13.33
CA VAL A 270 -24.99 16.86 -13.60
C VAL A 270 -25.62 15.63 -12.96
N ILE A 271 -26.63 15.86 -12.10
CA ILE A 271 -27.45 14.79 -11.52
C ILE A 271 -28.67 14.60 -12.41
N MET A 272 -28.75 13.44 -13.05
CA MET A 272 -29.94 12.96 -13.77
C MET A 272 -30.75 12.06 -12.83
N ARG A 273 -32.05 12.32 -12.74
CA ARG A 273 -33.01 11.48 -12.02
C ARG A 273 -33.54 10.38 -12.91
#